data_AF-A0A9D7UIS4-F1
#
_entry.id   AF-A0A9D7UIS4-F1
#
_cell.length_a   1.000
_cell.length_b   1.000
_cell.length_c   1.000
_cell.angle_alpha   90.00
_cell.angle_beta   90.00
_cell.angle_gamma   90.00
#
_symmetry.space_group_name_H-M   'P 1'
#
loop_
_entity.id
_entity.type
_entity.pdbx_description
1 polymer ?
#
loop_
_entity_poly.entity_id
_entity_poly.type
_entity_poly.pdbx_seq_one_letter_code
_entity_poly.pdbx_strand_id
1 'polypeptide(L)'
;MRAMLAALSLVCGGASVGAQGQRSADVSDAIVRANLAELYEAAALEPGDVTVRLHLAGYLRLVGLEAESDEVLRELAASGADVDVLEGEGRGVCAERQGNSVGPDIIVGDINGTTNWGKFEAAPGDWRYAFSAGGTACNLGDAPVEYLWSAGMQNWHPVMGSAMYRIHGNVLRQLGQGWLKHRYFALSQNLCEPGCISTNGSALGVNCSDPYTSSRAGQQSNMGPKYQTNAATGHYLFPFGSTLAPVQNLLSRRVQVRLGDLNPAHWPGAIYFMDHVYVQWQDAQAENKHNNNSWRRLNVPYNDGGTPEDASDDVVGNVTFNGSTRRMQTPIDAWRFYVPAVEAVDVIVPSDSNIQIDGTPGEVHWSGRFHVGSYAADNGDGTWTYHYAVFNQNSHRSARVFRVGVPSTVAVTGAGFADVDYHSGDGGGSVNFDGMDWSYARGQNDVSWSAPTFDENENANALRWGTTYSFWFTADAPPAEAGGLLGLFRPGPDADPSFRVVGPACLLAWDLDGDGYVGFADLNAVLSAFGAGYGFEELNDLLGQFGARCE
;
A
#
# COMPACT_ATOMS: atom_id res chain seq x y z
N MET A 1 25.85 24.16 -15.93
CA MET A 1 25.39 23.78 -14.57
C MET A 1 24.15 24.53 -14.09
N ARG A 2 24.19 25.76 -13.55
CA ARG A 2 22.96 26.45 -13.05
C ARG A 2 21.89 26.72 -14.12
N ALA A 3 22.29 27.07 -15.34
CA ALA A 3 21.37 27.22 -16.48
C ALA A 3 20.79 25.89 -16.96
N MET A 4 21.54 24.79 -16.76
CA MET A 4 21.14 23.43 -17.09
C MET A 4 20.15 22.91 -16.06
N LEU A 5 20.43 23.09 -14.76
CA LEU A 5 19.54 22.81 -13.63
C LEU A 5 18.21 23.58 -13.70
N ALA A 6 18.23 24.83 -14.22
CA ALA A 6 17.03 25.62 -14.45
C ALA A 6 16.22 25.19 -15.69
N ALA A 7 16.88 24.76 -16.77
CA ALA A 7 16.21 24.14 -17.91
C ALA A 7 15.63 22.75 -17.55
N LEU A 8 16.31 22.01 -16.66
CA LEU A 8 15.91 20.71 -16.10
C LEU A 8 14.63 20.79 -15.27
N SER A 9 14.33 21.92 -14.61
CA SER A 9 13.04 22.15 -13.92
C SER A 9 11.87 22.35 -14.89
N LEU A 10 12.12 22.82 -16.11
CA LEU A 10 11.10 23.04 -17.13
C LEU A 10 10.67 21.76 -17.86
N VAL A 11 11.57 20.78 -18.02
CA VAL A 11 11.25 19.50 -18.70
C VAL A 11 10.27 18.65 -17.85
N CYS A 12 10.35 18.75 -16.52
CA CYS A 12 9.34 18.15 -15.62
C CYS A 12 8.00 18.91 -15.60
N GLY A 13 7.95 20.16 -16.07
CA GLY A 13 6.74 21.00 -16.06
C GLY A 13 6.03 21.18 -17.42
N GLY A 14 6.63 20.71 -18.52
CA GLY A 14 6.28 21.14 -19.88
C GLY A 14 5.68 20.06 -20.79
N ALA A 15 4.49 19.56 -20.48
CA ALA A 15 3.63 18.90 -21.46
C ALA A 15 2.29 19.64 -21.52
N SER A 16 2.26 20.81 -22.17
CA SER A 16 1.01 21.48 -22.50
C SER A 16 0.43 20.87 -23.79
N VAL A 17 -0.87 20.58 -23.76
CA VAL A 17 -1.64 20.05 -24.88
C VAL A 17 -1.64 21.08 -26.03
N GLY A 18 -0.93 20.77 -27.12
CA GLY A 18 -1.12 21.43 -28.40
C GLY A 18 -2.44 20.97 -29.04
N ALA A 19 -3.13 21.88 -29.72
CA ALA A 19 -4.50 21.72 -30.26
C ALA A 19 -4.69 20.68 -31.40
N GLN A 20 -3.87 19.62 -31.48
CA GLN A 20 -3.95 18.61 -32.56
C GLN A 20 -3.85 17.13 -32.15
N GLY A 21 -4.05 16.77 -30.88
CA GLY A 21 -4.44 15.39 -30.53
C GLY A 21 -3.48 14.25 -30.90
N GLN A 22 -2.16 14.47 -30.83
CA GLN A 22 -1.16 13.38 -30.83
C GLN A 22 -0.62 13.17 -29.41
N ARG A 23 -0.59 11.91 -28.94
CA ARG A 23 -0.01 11.52 -27.63
C ARG A 23 1.48 11.87 -27.58
N SER A 24 1.97 12.39 -26.45
CA SER A 24 3.33 12.93 -26.28
C SER A 24 4.45 11.91 -25.97
N ALA A 25 4.18 10.61 -26.06
CA ALA A 25 5.17 9.57 -25.71
C ALA A 25 6.45 9.64 -26.58
N ASP A 26 6.31 10.04 -27.85
CA ASP A 26 7.44 10.10 -28.79
C ASP A 26 8.32 11.36 -28.60
N VAL A 27 7.78 12.43 -27.99
CA VAL A 27 8.50 13.70 -27.79
C VAL A 27 9.31 13.68 -26.49
N SER A 28 8.81 13.02 -25.44
CA SER A 28 9.55 12.84 -24.18
C SER A 28 10.79 11.95 -24.38
N ASP A 29 10.68 10.87 -25.14
CA ASP A 29 11.79 9.92 -25.30
C ASP A 29 12.98 10.51 -26.07
N ALA A 30 12.71 11.37 -27.07
CA ALA A 30 13.75 12.07 -27.84
C ALA A 30 14.50 13.13 -27.00
N ILE A 31 13.79 13.86 -26.15
CA ILE A 31 14.38 14.89 -25.28
C ILE A 31 15.16 14.22 -24.14
N VAL A 32 14.62 13.18 -23.53
CA VAL A 32 15.28 12.43 -22.45
C VAL A 32 16.57 11.77 -22.95
N ARG A 33 16.55 11.12 -24.13
CA ARG A 33 17.76 10.53 -24.74
C ARG A 33 18.80 11.57 -25.15
N ALA A 34 18.39 12.76 -25.60
CA ALA A 34 19.32 13.83 -25.96
C ALA A 34 20.09 14.38 -24.75
N ASN A 35 19.47 14.40 -23.56
CA ASN A 35 20.09 14.92 -22.33
C ASN A 35 20.84 13.85 -21.53
N LEU A 36 20.59 12.56 -21.78
CA LEU A 36 21.25 11.46 -21.06
C LEU A 36 22.77 11.44 -21.27
N ALA A 37 23.22 11.70 -22.51
CA ALA A 37 24.66 11.76 -22.82
C ALA A 37 25.36 12.89 -22.06
N GLU A 38 24.73 14.06 -21.94
CA GLU A 38 25.28 15.21 -21.23
C GLU A 38 25.28 14.99 -19.70
N LEU A 39 24.30 14.24 -19.16
CA LEU A 39 24.27 13.85 -17.75
C LEU A 39 25.37 12.85 -17.40
N TYR A 40 25.64 11.87 -18.27
CA TYR A 40 26.79 10.99 -18.12
C TYR A 40 28.11 11.77 -18.14
N GLU A 41 28.25 12.76 -19.03
CA GLU A 41 29.44 13.61 -19.09
C GLU A 41 29.59 14.47 -17.82
N ALA A 42 28.49 15.05 -17.33
CA ALA A 42 28.48 15.82 -16.08
C ALA A 42 28.83 14.96 -14.85
N ALA A 43 28.24 13.76 -14.74
CA ALA A 43 28.52 12.82 -13.66
C ALA A 43 29.98 12.33 -13.68
N ALA A 44 30.60 12.21 -14.87
CA ALA A 44 32.01 11.87 -15.02
C ALA A 44 32.94 13.01 -14.62
N LEU A 45 32.55 14.28 -14.86
CA LEU A 45 33.35 15.46 -14.49
C LEU A 45 33.31 15.77 -12.99
N GLU A 46 32.18 15.50 -12.32
CA GLU A 46 31.99 15.77 -10.89
C GLU A 46 31.53 14.51 -10.13
N PRO A 47 32.40 13.48 -10.00
CA PRO A 47 32.01 12.18 -9.46
C PRO A 47 31.57 12.19 -7.99
N GLY A 48 31.82 13.26 -7.25
CA GLY A 48 31.35 13.45 -5.87
C GLY A 48 30.06 14.27 -5.72
N ASP A 49 29.46 14.77 -6.80
CA ASP A 49 28.19 15.51 -6.72
C ASP A 49 27.01 14.54 -6.64
N VAL A 50 26.50 14.39 -5.41
CA VAL A 50 25.35 13.54 -5.07
C VAL A 50 24.12 13.91 -5.91
N THR A 51 23.91 15.21 -6.17
CA THR A 51 22.73 15.71 -6.88
C THR A 51 22.75 15.25 -8.34
N VAL A 52 23.90 15.39 -9.01
CA VAL A 52 24.03 15.03 -10.43
C VAL A 52 23.86 13.52 -10.62
N ARG A 53 24.42 12.71 -9.72
CA ARG A 53 24.28 11.24 -9.76
C ARG A 53 22.86 10.77 -9.48
N LEU A 54 22.15 11.41 -8.55
CA LEU A 54 20.73 11.12 -8.31
C LEU A 54 19.84 11.43 -9.51
N HIS A 55 20.11 12.53 -10.20
CA HIS A 55 19.38 12.89 -11.42
C HIS A 55 19.67 11.90 -12.55
N LEU A 56 20.93 11.47 -12.71
CA LEU A 56 21.29 10.43 -13.69
C LEU A 56 20.55 9.12 -13.40
N ALA A 57 20.53 8.66 -12.14
CA ALA A 57 19.80 7.46 -11.74
C ALA A 57 18.29 7.56 -12.05
N GLY A 58 17.65 8.68 -11.71
CA GLY A 58 16.23 8.91 -12.02
C GLY A 58 15.94 8.88 -13.53
N TYR A 59 16.81 9.49 -14.35
CA TYR A 59 16.69 9.48 -15.80
C TYR A 59 16.89 8.10 -16.42
N LEU A 60 17.83 7.31 -15.89
CA LEU A 60 18.07 5.94 -16.35
C LEU A 60 16.85 5.06 -16.13
N ARG A 61 16.18 5.17 -14.98
CA ARG A 61 14.91 4.46 -14.74
C ARG A 61 13.80 4.89 -15.70
N LEU A 62 13.68 6.19 -15.98
CA LEU A 62 12.68 6.72 -16.92
C LEU A 62 12.80 6.13 -18.34
N VAL A 63 14.01 5.80 -18.78
CA VAL A 63 14.26 5.20 -20.11
C VAL A 63 14.35 3.67 -20.07
N GLY A 64 13.97 3.04 -18.97
CA GLY A 64 13.97 1.58 -18.80
C GLY A 64 15.36 0.97 -18.57
N LEU A 65 16.36 1.77 -18.18
CA LEU A 65 17.73 1.35 -17.84
C LEU A 65 17.87 1.20 -16.32
N GLU A 66 17.09 0.28 -15.74
CA GLU A 66 17.01 0.10 -14.28
C GLU A 66 18.32 -0.43 -13.68
N ALA A 67 19.03 -1.32 -14.38
CA ALA A 67 20.28 -1.90 -13.89
C ALA A 67 21.39 -0.83 -13.79
N GLU A 68 21.48 0.05 -14.76
CA GLU A 68 22.43 1.16 -14.81
C GLU A 68 22.09 2.21 -13.75
N SER A 69 20.80 2.48 -13.51
CA SER A 69 20.38 3.31 -12.39
C SER A 69 20.84 2.72 -11.06
N ASP A 70 20.68 1.42 -10.87
CA ASP A 70 21.00 0.75 -9.62
C ASP A 70 22.52 0.71 -9.37
N GLU A 71 23.32 0.63 -10.42
CA GLU A 71 24.77 0.76 -10.34
C GLU A 71 25.17 2.17 -9.89
N VAL A 72 24.60 3.23 -10.47
CA VAL A 72 24.86 4.62 -10.07
C VAL A 72 24.48 4.86 -8.60
N LEU A 73 23.34 4.33 -8.16
CA LEU A 73 22.88 4.44 -6.76
C LEU A 73 23.78 3.62 -5.82
N ARG A 74 24.25 2.45 -6.24
CA ARG A 74 25.18 1.61 -5.46
C ARG A 74 26.55 2.28 -5.28
N GLU A 75 27.09 2.89 -6.33
CA GLU A 75 28.33 3.68 -6.23
C GLU A 75 28.17 4.86 -5.27
N LEU A 76 27.02 5.53 -5.32
CA LEU A 76 26.72 6.66 -4.46
C LEU A 76 26.56 6.24 -2.99
N ALA A 77 25.90 5.12 -2.73
CA ALA A 77 25.81 4.50 -1.41
C ALA A 77 27.20 4.16 -0.83
N ALA A 78 28.10 3.62 -1.67
CA ALA A 78 29.48 3.29 -1.28
C ALA A 78 30.32 4.54 -0.91
N SER A 79 29.91 5.74 -1.34
CA SER A 79 30.55 7.01 -1.00
C SER A 79 30.18 7.56 0.39
N GLY A 80 29.29 6.89 1.12
CA GLY A 80 28.85 7.30 2.46
C GLY A 80 27.62 8.22 2.48
N ALA A 81 26.94 8.38 1.34
CA ALA A 81 25.65 9.06 1.27
C ALA A 81 24.51 8.12 1.71
N ASP A 82 23.56 8.65 2.48
CA ASP A 82 22.48 7.89 3.12
C ASP A 82 21.51 7.29 2.09
N VAL A 83 21.57 5.97 1.91
CA VAL A 83 20.82 5.20 0.88
C VAL A 83 19.31 5.44 0.94
N ASP A 84 18.75 5.65 2.13
CA ASP A 84 17.32 5.92 2.32
C ASP A 84 16.91 7.31 1.79
N VAL A 85 17.83 8.29 1.82
CA VAL A 85 17.67 9.62 1.21
C VAL A 85 17.88 9.55 -0.30
N LEU A 86 18.87 8.77 -0.75
CA LEU A 86 19.25 8.63 -2.16
C LEU A 86 18.13 7.98 -2.98
N GLU A 87 17.52 6.90 -2.50
CA GLU A 87 16.40 6.28 -3.20
C GLU A 87 15.10 7.09 -3.04
N GLY A 88 14.97 7.88 -1.97
CA GLY A 88 13.86 8.81 -1.70
C GLY A 88 13.78 9.95 -2.70
N GLU A 89 14.93 10.58 -2.95
CA GLU A 89 15.05 11.68 -3.91
C GLU A 89 15.09 11.14 -5.35
N GLY A 90 15.81 10.05 -5.63
CA GLY A 90 15.90 9.46 -6.98
C GLY A 90 14.58 8.91 -7.54
N ARG A 91 13.68 8.42 -6.69
CA ARG A 91 12.29 8.08 -7.09
C ARG A 91 11.35 9.28 -7.10
N GLY A 92 11.70 10.36 -6.40
CA GLY A 92 10.90 11.59 -6.29
C GLY A 92 11.12 12.59 -7.43
N VAL A 93 12.25 12.53 -8.13
CA VAL A 93 12.54 13.50 -9.22
C VAL A 93 11.63 13.30 -10.44
N CYS A 94 11.16 12.06 -10.65
CA CYS A 94 10.31 11.71 -11.79
C CYS A 94 9.24 10.70 -11.41
N ALA A 95 8.57 10.89 -10.27
CA ALA A 95 7.23 10.34 -10.12
C ALA A 95 6.43 10.86 -11.31
N GLU A 96 6.01 9.94 -12.17
CA GLU A 96 5.32 10.20 -13.41
C GLU A 96 4.26 11.27 -13.16
N ARG A 97 4.45 12.46 -13.75
CA ARG A 97 3.41 13.48 -13.80
C ARG A 97 2.31 12.86 -14.64
N GLN A 98 1.39 12.11 -14.03
CA GLN A 98 0.07 11.95 -14.59
C GLN A 98 -0.41 13.39 -14.76
N GLY A 99 -0.42 13.87 -16.01
CA GLY A 99 -0.53 15.29 -16.31
C GLY A 99 -1.64 15.92 -15.48
N ASN A 100 -1.38 17.11 -14.89
CA ASN A 100 -2.27 17.85 -13.98
C ASN A 100 -3.63 17.17 -13.81
N SER A 101 -3.79 16.43 -12.71
CA SER A 101 -5.06 15.83 -12.33
C SER A 101 -6.16 16.89 -12.48
N VAL A 102 -7.16 16.56 -13.29
CA VAL A 102 -8.28 17.48 -13.54
C VAL A 102 -9.14 17.49 -12.29
N GLY A 103 -9.44 18.69 -11.77
CA GLY A 103 -10.14 18.86 -10.51
C GLY A 103 -9.20 18.82 -9.30
N PRO A 104 -9.76 18.73 -8.07
CA PRO A 104 -8.97 18.65 -6.86
C PRO A 104 -8.25 17.31 -6.71
N ASP A 105 -7.02 17.31 -6.18
CA ASP A 105 -6.22 16.09 -5.98
C ASP A 105 -5.45 16.21 -4.65
N ILE A 106 -5.89 15.47 -3.63
CA ILE A 106 -5.31 15.55 -2.29
C ILE A 106 -4.40 14.36 -1.98
N ILE A 107 -3.10 14.65 -1.83
CA ILE A 107 -2.11 13.64 -1.43
C ILE A 107 -1.61 13.86 -0.02
N VAL A 108 -1.01 12.82 0.57
CA VAL A 108 -0.16 12.96 1.75
C VAL A 108 1.24 13.41 1.31
N GLY A 109 1.51 14.70 1.42
CA GLY A 109 2.77 15.31 1.06
C GLY A 109 3.91 15.08 2.06
N ASP A 110 3.60 14.99 3.35
CA ASP A 110 4.56 14.57 4.37
C ASP A 110 3.85 13.95 5.55
N ILE A 111 4.40 12.87 6.10
CA ILE A 111 4.05 12.36 7.42
C ILE A 111 5.07 12.96 8.38
N ASN A 112 4.62 13.92 9.19
CA ASN A 112 5.50 14.73 10.05
C ASN A 112 5.17 14.55 11.51
N GLY A 113 6.19 14.61 12.36
CA GLY A 113 6.02 14.58 13.81
C GLY A 113 5.35 13.32 14.34
N THR A 114 5.65 12.98 15.58
CA THR A 114 5.11 11.80 16.23
C THR A 114 4.70 12.19 17.64
N THR A 115 3.72 11.49 18.18
CA THR A 115 3.37 11.59 19.60
C THR A 115 3.13 10.20 20.12
N ASN A 116 3.97 9.76 21.06
CA ASN A 116 3.67 8.67 21.96
C ASN A 116 2.84 9.23 23.14
N TRP A 117 1.62 8.75 23.30
CA TRP A 117 0.68 9.18 24.35
C TRP A 117 0.80 8.36 25.64
N GLY A 118 1.74 7.41 25.67
CA GLY A 118 1.97 6.50 26.78
C GLY A 118 1.35 5.12 26.56
N LYS A 119 1.53 4.29 27.59
CA LYS A 119 1.10 2.90 27.65
C LYS A 119 -0.15 2.74 28.51
N PHE A 120 -1.00 1.79 28.17
CA PHE A 120 -2.16 1.39 28.99
C PHE A 120 -2.43 -0.10 28.84
N GLU A 121 -2.90 -0.74 29.92
CA GLU A 121 -3.29 -2.15 29.93
C GLU A 121 -4.73 -2.27 29.44
N ALA A 122 -4.92 -2.71 28.19
CA ALA A 122 -6.25 -2.79 27.57
C ALA A 122 -7.09 -3.94 28.15
N ALA A 123 -6.43 -5.03 28.52
CA ALA A 123 -6.94 -6.19 29.26
C ALA A 123 -5.77 -6.77 30.08
N PRO A 124 -6.02 -7.63 31.10
CA PRO A 124 -4.94 -8.19 31.92
C PRO A 124 -3.79 -8.79 31.07
N GLY A 125 -2.61 -8.19 31.16
CA GLY A 125 -1.41 -8.56 30.39
C GLY A 125 -1.32 -8.02 28.95
N ASP A 126 -2.38 -7.41 28.41
CA ASP A 126 -2.41 -6.80 27.07
C ASP A 126 -2.04 -5.31 27.13
N TRP A 127 -0.74 -5.05 27.29
CA TRP A 127 -0.19 -3.70 27.30
C TRP A 127 -0.06 -3.13 25.90
N ARG A 128 -0.58 -1.93 25.69
CA ARG A 128 -0.57 -1.24 24.39
C ARG A 128 -0.06 0.19 24.53
N TYR A 129 0.62 0.66 23.50
CA TYR A 129 0.98 2.06 23.34
C TYR A 129 0.00 2.75 22.39
N ALA A 130 -0.26 4.03 22.67
CA ALA A 130 -1.01 4.89 21.77
C ALA A 130 -0.09 5.86 21.04
N PHE A 131 -0.20 5.88 19.71
CA PHE A 131 0.56 6.80 18.86
C PHE A 131 -0.34 7.69 18.01
N SER A 132 0.22 8.81 17.56
CA SER A 132 -0.30 9.57 16.43
C SER A 132 0.83 10.19 15.63
N ALA A 133 0.59 10.36 14.33
CA ALA A 133 1.46 11.09 13.42
C ALA A 133 0.77 12.34 12.91
N GLY A 134 1.54 13.38 12.64
CA GLY A 134 1.07 14.53 11.88
C GLY A 134 1.08 14.20 10.38
N GLY A 135 0.43 15.07 9.62
CA GLY A 135 0.31 14.91 8.17
C GLY A 135 0.21 16.27 7.51
N THR A 136 0.86 16.41 6.37
CA THR A 136 0.72 17.57 5.48
C THR A 136 -0.02 17.12 4.24
N ALA A 137 -1.23 17.63 4.04
CA ALA A 137 -1.93 17.45 2.76
C ALA A 137 -1.35 18.39 1.73
N CYS A 138 -1.35 17.96 0.48
CA CYS A 138 -1.04 18.81 -0.66
C CYS A 138 -2.12 18.68 -1.71
N ASN A 139 -2.44 19.80 -2.36
CA ASN A 139 -3.31 19.80 -3.52
C ASN A 139 -2.45 19.87 -4.80
N LEU A 140 -2.36 18.75 -5.52
CA LEU A 140 -1.61 18.67 -6.79
C LEU A 140 -2.51 18.88 -8.02
N GLY A 141 -3.81 19.06 -7.80
CA GLY A 141 -4.80 19.22 -8.86
C GLY A 141 -4.86 20.63 -9.39
N ASP A 142 -5.70 20.85 -10.41
CA ASP A 142 -5.91 22.17 -11.03
C ASP A 142 -7.05 22.99 -10.42
N ALA A 143 -7.76 22.44 -9.41
CA ALA A 143 -8.83 23.10 -8.69
C ALA A 143 -8.64 23.06 -7.16
N PRO A 144 -9.11 24.07 -6.39
CA PRO A 144 -9.04 24.05 -4.93
C PRO A 144 -9.85 22.91 -4.29
N VAL A 145 -9.34 22.33 -3.20
CA VAL A 145 -10.05 21.35 -2.35
C VAL A 145 -10.78 22.08 -1.24
N GLU A 146 -12.07 21.88 -1.07
CA GLU A 146 -12.86 22.54 -0.02
C GLU A 146 -12.58 22.00 1.39
N TYR A 147 -12.49 22.91 2.37
CA TYR A 147 -12.38 22.62 3.80
C TYR A 147 -13.57 23.24 4.60
N LEU A 148 -14.38 24.08 3.94
CA LEU A 148 -15.55 24.87 4.36
C LEU A 148 -15.99 24.77 5.84
N TRP A 149 -15.16 25.33 6.72
CA TRP A 149 -15.47 25.53 8.13
C TRP A 149 -16.56 26.59 8.39
N SER A 150 -16.67 27.61 7.53
CA SER A 150 -17.50 28.80 7.77
C SER A 150 -18.99 28.65 7.41
N ALA A 151 -19.41 27.53 6.81
CA ALA A 151 -20.78 27.29 6.34
C ALA A 151 -21.59 26.32 7.22
N GLY A 152 -21.30 26.27 8.52
CA GLY A 152 -22.03 25.41 9.47
C GLY A 152 -21.47 23.99 9.59
N MET A 153 -20.20 23.78 9.22
CA MET A 153 -19.46 22.53 9.42
C MET A 153 -20.15 21.35 8.69
N GLN A 154 -20.03 21.35 7.35
CA GLN A 154 -20.56 20.28 6.49
C GLN A 154 -19.52 19.15 6.33
N ASN A 155 -19.92 18.01 5.78
CA ASN A 155 -19.08 16.82 5.54
C ASN A 155 -18.10 16.98 4.35
N TRP A 156 -17.65 18.21 4.07
CA TRP A 156 -16.90 18.54 2.85
C TRP A 156 -15.40 18.72 3.07
N HIS A 157 -14.93 18.66 4.32
CA HIS A 157 -13.52 18.79 4.67
C HIS A 157 -12.76 17.45 4.54
N PRO A 158 -11.44 17.44 4.36
CA PRO A 158 -10.71 16.17 4.38
C PRO A 158 -10.71 15.54 5.76
N VAL A 159 -10.68 14.21 5.78
CA VAL A 159 -10.36 13.42 6.96
C VAL A 159 -9.01 12.73 6.75
N MET A 160 -8.27 12.51 7.83
CA MET A 160 -6.94 11.90 7.77
C MET A 160 -6.78 10.78 8.80
N GLY A 161 -6.12 9.70 8.42
CA GLY A 161 -5.89 8.54 9.28
C GLY A 161 -4.47 8.02 9.19
N SER A 162 -4.05 7.26 10.19
CA SER A 162 -2.75 6.60 10.22
C SER A 162 -2.87 5.17 10.73
N ALA A 163 -1.97 4.30 10.27
CA ALA A 163 -1.71 3.00 10.85
C ALA A 163 -0.19 2.75 10.95
N MET A 164 0.20 1.86 11.86
CA MET A 164 1.59 1.42 12.02
C MET A 164 1.75 0.01 11.48
N TYR A 165 2.86 -0.25 10.82
CA TYR A 165 3.20 -1.52 10.21
C TYR A 165 4.58 -1.99 10.65
N ARG A 166 4.79 -3.31 10.53
CA ARG A 166 6.08 -3.99 10.68
C ARG A 166 6.36 -4.88 9.49
N ILE A 167 7.59 -4.85 9.00
CA ILE A 167 8.16 -5.89 8.14
C ILE A 167 9.19 -6.65 8.96
N HIS A 168 9.01 -7.96 9.08
CA HIS A 168 9.95 -8.85 9.78
C HIS A 168 9.97 -10.20 9.08
N GLY A 169 11.17 -10.74 8.83
CA GLY A 169 11.32 -12.00 8.09
C GLY A 169 10.66 -11.94 6.71
N ASN A 170 10.74 -10.78 6.04
CA ASN A 170 10.09 -10.49 4.75
C ASN A 170 8.56 -10.48 4.77
N VAL A 171 7.90 -10.47 5.93
CA VAL A 171 6.44 -10.46 6.04
C VAL A 171 5.93 -9.10 6.53
N LEU A 172 4.96 -8.54 5.80
CA LEU A 172 4.24 -7.32 6.20
C LEU A 172 3.10 -7.63 7.20
N ARG A 173 3.01 -6.83 8.26
CA ARG A 173 1.90 -6.83 9.23
C ARG A 173 1.45 -5.42 9.54
N GLN A 174 0.14 -5.18 9.58
CA GLN A 174 -0.43 -4.00 10.22
C GLN A 174 -0.51 -4.25 11.72
N LEU A 175 0.13 -3.41 12.53
CA LEU A 175 0.19 -3.58 13.98
C LEU A 175 -0.92 -2.82 14.72
N GLY A 176 -1.41 -1.75 14.12
CA GLY A 176 -2.36 -0.86 14.77
C GLY A 176 -2.94 0.17 13.82
N GLN A 177 -4.12 0.66 14.14
CA GLN A 177 -4.83 1.68 13.37
C GLN A 177 -5.46 2.72 14.29
N GLY A 178 -5.65 3.95 13.80
CA GLY A 178 -6.36 5.00 14.52
C GLY A 178 -7.70 5.36 13.88
N TRP A 179 -8.51 6.10 14.61
CA TRP A 179 -9.65 6.83 14.05
C TRP A 179 -9.18 8.00 13.18
N LEU A 180 -10.10 8.62 12.46
CA LEU A 180 -9.82 9.69 11.53
C LEU A 180 -9.88 11.06 12.20
N LYS A 181 -8.90 11.91 11.91
CA LYS A 181 -8.94 13.32 12.27
C LYS A 181 -9.73 14.11 11.24
N HIS A 182 -10.69 14.89 11.72
CA HIS A 182 -11.45 15.86 10.92
C HIS A 182 -10.71 17.20 10.87
N ARG A 183 -10.44 17.66 9.65
CA ARG A 183 -9.73 18.92 9.39
C ARG A 183 -10.71 20.09 9.33
N TYR A 184 -10.23 21.30 9.60
CA TYR A 184 -11.10 22.47 9.74
C TYR A 184 -10.55 23.78 9.13
N PHE A 185 -9.27 23.87 8.78
CA PHE A 185 -8.72 25.08 8.19
C PHE A 185 -7.51 24.71 7.34
N ALA A 186 -7.50 25.16 6.08
CA ALA A 186 -6.39 24.93 5.18
C ALA A 186 -5.37 26.06 5.27
N LEU A 187 -4.16 25.76 5.76
CA LEU A 187 -3.02 26.66 5.57
C LEU A 187 -2.57 26.65 4.09
N SER A 188 -1.90 27.71 3.67
CA SER A 188 -1.37 27.88 2.31
C SER A 188 0.16 27.91 2.35
N GLN A 189 0.79 26.73 2.43
CA GLN A 189 2.25 26.56 2.40
C GLN A 189 2.73 25.94 1.08
N ASN A 190 4.05 25.77 0.88
CA ASN A 190 4.67 25.32 -0.38
C ASN A 190 5.48 24.01 -0.20
N LEU A 191 5.03 23.08 0.65
CA LEU A 191 5.82 21.86 0.94
C LEU A 191 5.89 20.89 -0.24
N CYS A 192 4.82 20.77 -1.02
CA CYS A 192 4.82 19.85 -2.16
C CYS A 192 5.26 20.50 -3.46
N GLU A 193 4.77 21.70 -3.74
CA GLU A 193 5.06 22.44 -4.96
C GLU A 193 5.33 23.91 -4.61
N PRO A 194 6.28 24.57 -5.30
CA PRO A 194 6.38 26.02 -5.25
C PRO A 194 5.18 26.65 -5.98
N GLY A 195 4.81 27.87 -5.58
CA GLY A 195 3.77 28.62 -6.28
C GLY A 195 2.34 28.31 -5.82
N CYS A 196 2.17 27.98 -4.53
CA CYS A 196 0.87 27.88 -3.88
C CYS A 196 -0.04 29.07 -4.21
N ILE A 197 -1.20 28.77 -4.80
CA ILE A 197 -2.26 29.73 -5.06
C ILE A 197 -3.11 29.83 -3.79
N SER A 198 -2.71 30.73 -2.90
CA SER A 198 -3.31 30.83 -1.57
C SER A 198 -4.81 31.14 -1.59
N THR A 199 -5.48 30.63 -0.57
CA THR A 199 -6.91 30.89 -0.31
C THR A 199 -7.06 31.61 1.03
N ASN A 200 -8.31 31.82 1.47
CA ASN A 200 -8.63 32.36 2.80
C ASN A 200 -8.70 31.28 3.91
N GLY A 201 -8.32 30.04 3.59
CA GLY A 201 -8.35 28.88 4.48
C GLY A 201 -9.64 28.07 4.52
N SER A 202 -10.68 28.49 3.77
CA SER A 202 -11.88 27.65 3.56
C SER A 202 -11.68 26.58 2.48
N ALA A 203 -10.54 26.58 1.79
CA ALA A 203 -10.15 25.59 0.79
C ALA A 203 -8.62 25.48 0.76
N LEU A 204 -8.07 24.31 0.43
CA LEU A 204 -6.67 24.15 0.09
C LEU A 204 -6.47 24.52 -1.38
N GLY A 205 -5.75 25.60 -1.63
CA GLY A 205 -5.48 26.10 -2.98
C GLY A 205 -4.60 25.17 -3.80
N VAL A 206 -4.57 25.38 -5.11
CA VAL A 206 -3.70 24.65 -6.05
C VAL A 206 -2.23 24.85 -5.66
N ASN A 207 -1.44 23.78 -5.70
CA ASN A 207 -0.03 23.73 -5.29
C ASN A 207 0.21 24.07 -3.81
N CYS A 208 -0.84 24.24 -3.01
CA CYS A 208 -0.70 24.55 -1.60
C CYS A 208 -0.61 23.28 -0.76
N SER A 209 0.07 23.42 0.37
CA SER A 209 0.14 22.38 1.40
C SER A 209 -0.41 22.88 2.74
N ASP A 210 -1.11 22.01 3.46
CA ASP A 210 -1.68 22.28 4.78
C ASP A 210 -1.14 21.27 5.81
N PRO A 211 -0.19 21.68 6.69
CA PRO A 211 0.37 20.80 7.71
C PRO A 211 -0.52 20.67 8.95
N TYR A 212 -0.41 19.51 9.59
CA TYR A 212 -1.11 19.19 10.82
C TYR A 212 -0.19 18.45 11.78
N THR A 213 -0.18 18.85 13.06
CA THR A 213 0.71 18.23 14.05
C THR A 213 0.18 16.89 14.54
N SER A 214 1.10 16.01 14.95
CA SER A 214 0.80 14.71 15.58
C SER A 214 -0.10 14.82 16.80
N SER A 215 0.09 15.86 17.64
CA SER A 215 -0.75 16.11 18.82
C SER A 215 -2.21 16.41 18.47
N ARG A 216 -2.45 17.14 17.37
CA ARG A 216 -3.81 17.48 16.92
C ARG A 216 -4.47 16.30 16.19
N ALA A 217 -3.68 15.49 15.50
CA ALA A 217 -4.14 14.26 14.86
C ALA A 217 -4.62 13.23 15.89
N GLY A 218 -3.92 13.10 17.03
CA GLY A 218 -4.29 12.22 18.14
C GLY A 218 -5.28 12.81 19.17
N GLN A 219 -5.92 13.94 18.87
CA GLN A 219 -6.85 14.57 19.80
C GLN A 219 -8.21 13.88 19.80
N GLN A 220 -8.42 12.97 20.76
CA GLN A 220 -9.59 12.06 20.84
C GLN A 220 -10.95 12.76 20.66
N SER A 221 -11.14 13.96 21.21
CA SER A 221 -12.42 14.70 21.14
C SER A 221 -12.80 15.17 19.74
N ASN A 222 -11.87 15.14 18.79
CA ASN A 222 -12.06 15.57 17.41
C ASN A 222 -11.57 14.50 16.42
N MET A 223 -11.82 13.23 16.77
CA MET A 223 -11.60 12.07 15.92
C MET A 223 -12.91 11.33 15.67
N GLY A 224 -13.12 10.87 14.45
CA GLY A 224 -14.28 10.11 13.99
C GLY A 224 -13.94 8.68 13.57
N PRO A 225 -14.87 7.74 13.72
CA PRO A 225 -14.60 6.35 13.37
C PRO A 225 -14.56 6.13 11.85
N LYS A 226 -13.69 5.22 11.40
CA LYS A 226 -13.54 4.90 9.97
C LYS A 226 -14.81 4.36 9.33
N TYR A 227 -15.65 3.61 10.06
CA TYR A 227 -16.85 2.98 9.50
C TYR A 227 -17.91 4.00 9.02
N GLN A 228 -17.87 5.24 9.50
CA GLN A 228 -18.77 6.31 9.07
C GLN A 228 -18.32 6.99 7.77
N THR A 229 -17.16 6.59 7.23
CA THR A 229 -16.59 7.13 5.99
C THR A 229 -16.63 6.09 4.88
N ASN A 230 -17.17 6.48 3.73
CA ASN A 230 -17.04 5.74 2.49
C ASN A 230 -15.83 6.29 1.71
N ALA A 231 -14.67 5.64 1.88
CA ALA A 231 -13.42 6.07 1.28
C ALA A 231 -13.40 6.04 -0.26
N ALA A 232 -14.26 5.24 -0.93
CA ALA A 232 -14.37 5.27 -2.39
C ALA A 232 -15.01 6.57 -2.91
N THR A 233 -15.90 7.16 -2.11
CA THR A 233 -16.65 8.38 -2.48
C THR A 233 -16.12 9.63 -1.80
N GLY A 234 -15.29 9.47 -0.75
CA GLY A 234 -14.86 10.54 0.13
C GLY A 234 -15.94 11.11 1.06
N HIS A 235 -17.20 10.64 0.97
CA HIS A 235 -18.28 11.06 1.85
C HIS A 235 -18.23 10.37 3.21
N TYR A 236 -18.67 11.10 4.23
CA TYR A 236 -18.80 10.62 5.60
C TYR A 236 -19.94 11.34 6.33
N LEU A 237 -20.40 10.76 7.44
CA LEU A 237 -21.40 11.38 8.31
C LEU A 237 -20.76 12.53 9.11
N PHE A 238 -21.32 13.73 8.99
CA PHE A 238 -20.89 14.89 9.79
C PHE A 238 -22.05 15.87 10.08
N PRO A 239 -22.18 16.45 11.29
CA PRO A 239 -21.40 16.14 12.51
C PRO A 239 -21.52 14.65 12.85
N PHE A 240 -20.51 14.11 13.53
CA PHE A 240 -20.51 12.69 13.91
C PHE A 240 -21.85 12.29 14.52
N GLY A 241 -22.31 11.07 14.23
CA GLY A 241 -23.53 10.56 14.85
C GLY A 241 -23.50 10.76 16.38
N SER A 242 -24.63 11.14 16.98
CA SER A 242 -24.75 11.50 18.40
C SER A 242 -24.41 10.37 19.38
N THR A 243 -24.11 9.17 18.89
CA THR A 243 -23.86 7.94 19.63
C THR A 243 -22.42 7.42 19.43
N LEU A 244 -21.40 8.28 19.42
CA LEU A 244 -20.01 7.79 19.42
C LEU A 244 -19.69 7.05 20.73
N ALA A 245 -18.92 5.97 20.63
CA ALA A 245 -18.38 5.31 21.81
C ALA A 245 -17.54 6.31 22.64
N PRO A 246 -17.70 6.31 23.99
CA PRO A 246 -17.03 7.27 24.85
C PRO A 246 -15.52 7.08 24.85
N VAL A 247 -14.79 8.16 25.11
CA VAL A 247 -13.35 8.06 25.44
C VAL A 247 -13.24 7.41 26.81
N GLN A 248 -12.53 6.27 26.88
CA GLN A 248 -12.38 5.51 28.12
C GLN A 248 -11.03 5.74 28.79
N ASN A 249 -9.97 5.84 27.99
CA ASN A 249 -8.59 5.93 28.46
C ASN A 249 -7.71 6.61 27.39
N LEU A 250 -6.38 6.62 27.61
CA LEU A 250 -5.45 7.21 26.67
C LEU A 250 -5.35 6.47 25.32
N LEU A 251 -5.78 5.21 25.23
CA LEU A 251 -5.73 4.46 23.97
C LEU A 251 -6.85 4.84 23.01
N SER A 252 -8.02 5.23 23.54
CA SER A 252 -9.24 5.37 22.75
C SER A 252 -9.00 6.21 21.50
N ARG A 253 -9.46 5.73 20.33
CA ARG A 253 -9.42 6.42 19.03
C ARG A 253 -8.02 6.65 18.42
N ARG A 254 -6.92 6.44 19.16
CA ARG A 254 -5.53 6.63 18.65
C ARG A 254 -5.01 5.34 18.01
N VAL A 255 -3.84 5.40 17.37
CA VAL A 255 -3.17 4.20 16.84
C VAL A 255 -2.70 3.34 18.00
N GLN A 256 -3.34 2.19 18.24
CA GLN A 256 -2.97 1.28 19.32
C GLN A 256 -2.08 0.16 18.81
N VAL A 257 -0.93 -0.07 19.46
CA VAL A 257 -0.01 -1.15 19.12
C VAL A 257 0.35 -1.92 20.39
N ARG A 258 0.30 -3.26 20.33
CA ARG A 258 0.69 -4.12 21.46
C ARG A 258 2.19 -3.96 21.75
N LEU A 259 2.56 -3.95 23.02
CA LEU A 259 3.96 -3.80 23.42
C LEU A 259 4.82 -4.95 22.87
N GLY A 260 4.32 -6.19 22.93
CA GLY A 260 5.04 -7.35 22.41
C GLY A 260 5.36 -7.27 20.90
N ASP A 261 4.62 -6.44 20.14
CA ASP A 261 4.88 -6.21 18.72
C ASP A 261 6.00 -5.20 18.44
N LEU A 262 6.43 -4.46 19.46
CA LEU A 262 7.50 -3.46 19.40
C LEU A 262 8.79 -3.97 20.07
N ASN A 263 8.76 -5.12 20.75
CA ASN A 263 9.93 -5.64 21.44
C ASN A 263 10.97 -6.19 20.44
N PRO A 264 12.17 -5.61 20.35
CA PRO A 264 13.23 -6.10 19.46
C PRO A 264 13.74 -7.50 19.82
N ALA A 265 13.53 -8.00 21.04
CA ALA A 265 13.85 -9.38 21.41
C ALA A 265 12.96 -10.41 20.69
N HIS A 266 11.70 -10.05 20.42
CA HIS A 266 10.77 -10.88 19.64
C HIS A 266 10.93 -10.66 18.13
N TRP A 267 11.28 -9.44 17.74
CA TRP A 267 11.32 -9.02 16.34
C TRP A 267 12.68 -8.40 15.96
N PRO A 268 13.78 -9.16 16.06
CA PRO A 268 15.11 -8.64 15.75
C PRO A 268 15.20 -8.21 14.29
N GLY A 269 15.73 -7.00 14.05
CA GLY A 269 15.88 -6.45 12.70
C GLY A 269 14.57 -6.03 12.03
N ALA A 270 13.45 -5.97 12.78
CA ALA A 270 12.18 -5.50 12.24
C ALA A 270 12.24 -4.06 11.74
N ILE A 271 11.57 -3.81 10.61
CA ILE A 271 11.41 -2.49 10.03
C ILE A 271 10.01 -2.01 10.38
N TYR A 272 9.91 -0.84 10.99
CA TYR A 272 8.64 -0.20 11.32
C TYR A 272 8.40 1.01 10.42
N PHE A 273 7.16 1.24 10.05
CA PHE A 273 6.75 2.44 9.34
C PHE A 273 5.30 2.80 9.70
N MET A 274 4.93 4.04 9.45
CA MET A 274 3.53 4.46 9.47
C MET A 274 3.08 4.80 8.06
N ASP A 275 1.84 4.44 7.75
CA ASP A 275 1.12 5.02 6.62
C ASP A 275 0.25 6.18 7.09
N HIS A 276 -0.13 7.01 6.12
CA HIS A 276 -1.12 8.05 6.31
C HIS A 276 -2.01 8.09 5.07
N VAL A 277 -3.26 8.51 5.26
CA VAL A 277 -4.22 8.70 4.17
C VAL A 277 -4.97 10.01 4.35
N TYR A 278 -5.29 10.69 3.25
CA TYR A 278 -6.33 11.72 3.19
C TYR A 278 -7.53 11.21 2.39
N VAL A 279 -8.73 11.46 2.88
CA VAL A 279 -9.96 11.13 2.16
C VAL A 279 -10.79 12.41 2.02
N GLN A 280 -11.18 12.74 0.80
CA GLN A 280 -12.00 13.90 0.49
C GLN A 280 -12.87 13.64 -0.75
N TRP A 281 -14.08 14.19 -0.76
CA TRP A 281 -15.11 13.84 -1.73
C TRP A 281 -14.89 14.41 -3.14
N GLN A 282 -14.33 15.62 -3.27
CA GLN A 282 -14.02 16.22 -4.58
C GLN A 282 -12.83 15.53 -5.24
N ASP A 283 -11.81 15.17 -4.44
CA ASP A 283 -10.70 14.31 -4.85
C ASP A 283 -11.20 12.94 -5.36
N ALA A 284 -12.15 12.34 -4.64
CA ALA A 284 -12.80 11.12 -5.07
C ALA A 284 -13.64 11.29 -6.34
N GLN A 285 -14.41 12.39 -6.44
CA GLN A 285 -15.27 12.70 -7.59
C GLN A 285 -14.45 12.98 -8.85
N ALA A 286 -13.25 13.55 -8.67
CA ALA A 286 -12.28 13.77 -9.73
C ALA A 286 -11.48 12.51 -10.10
N GLU A 287 -11.77 11.36 -9.46
CA GLU A 287 -11.05 10.09 -9.64
C GLU A 287 -9.56 10.12 -9.25
N ASN A 288 -9.14 11.12 -8.46
CA ASN A 288 -7.76 11.29 -8.01
C ASN A 288 -7.43 10.52 -6.71
N LYS A 289 -8.45 10.04 -5.98
CA LYS A 289 -8.39 9.28 -4.71
C LYS A 289 -7.48 8.04 -4.62
N HIS A 290 -6.76 7.67 -5.67
CA HIS A 290 -5.91 6.48 -5.68
C HIS A 290 -4.45 6.76 -5.33
N ASN A 291 -4.05 8.03 -5.23
CA ASN A 291 -2.70 8.47 -4.86
C ASN A 291 -2.63 9.05 -3.42
N ASN A 292 -3.70 8.91 -2.64
CA ASN A 292 -3.91 9.63 -1.38
C ASN A 292 -3.28 8.98 -0.14
N ASN A 293 -2.52 7.89 -0.31
CA ASN A 293 -1.73 7.24 0.72
C ASN A 293 -0.25 7.61 0.58
N SER A 294 0.46 7.69 1.71
CA SER A 294 1.92 7.73 1.73
C SER A 294 2.42 6.94 2.93
N TRP A 295 3.70 6.59 2.95
CA TRP A 295 4.33 5.94 4.11
C TRP A 295 5.67 6.59 4.47
N ARG A 296 6.10 6.41 5.73
CA ARG A 296 7.40 6.88 6.20
C ARG A 296 7.97 5.95 7.27
N ARG A 297 9.25 5.63 7.13
CA ARG A 297 9.99 4.76 8.05
C ARG A 297 10.01 5.35 9.46
N LEU A 298 9.87 4.48 10.46
CA LEU A 298 9.96 4.81 11.87
C LEU A 298 11.25 4.26 12.49
N ASN A 299 11.77 5.01 13.44
CA ASN A 299 12.62 4.50 14.50
C ASN A 299 11.77 4.29 15.76
N VAL A 300 11.81 3.08 16.31
CA VAL A 300 11.10 2.71 17.54
C VAL A 300 12.13 2.55 18.65
N PRO A 301 12.35 3.59 19.49
CA PRO A 301 13.28 3.48 20.59
C PRO A 301 12.71 2.54 21.65
N TYR A 302 13.45 1.47 21.94
CA TYR A 302 13.12 0.49 22.95
C TYR A 302 14.21 0.47 24.02
N ASN A 303 13.83 0.80 25.25
CA ASN A 303 14.70 0.76 26.41
C ASN A 303 14.54 -0.60 27.10
N ASP A 304 15.40 -1.53 26.71
CA ASP A 304 15.47 -2.88 27.29
C ASP A 304 16.19 -2.84 28.66
N GLY A 305 15.68 -2.06 29.62
CA GLY A 305 16.28 -1.89 30.95
C GLY A 305 16.34 -3.18 31.80
N GLY A 306 16.21 -4.36 31.20
CA GLY A 306 16.03 -5.65 31.87
C GLY A 306 14.69 -5.79 32.57
N THR A 307 13.74 -4.89 32.30
CA THR A 307 12.41 -4.90 32.89
C THR A 307 11.50 -5.84 32.09
N PRO A 308 10.70 -6.69 32.76
CA PRO A 308 9.65 -7.47 32.10
C PRO A 308 8.75 -6.60 31.21
N GLU A 309 8.24 -7.16 30.11
CA GLU A 309 7.37 -6.43 29.18
C GLU A 309 6.13 -5.84 29.89
N ASP A 310 5.64 -6.49 30.93
CA ASP A 310 4.48 -6.06 31.71
C ASP A 310 4.79 -5.05 32.83
N ALA A 311 6.06 -4.65 33.00
CA ALA A 311 6.45 -3.71 34.05
C ALA A 311 5.84 -2.31 33.78
N SER A 312 5.46 -1.59 34.84
CA SER A 312 4.84 -0.26 34.78
C SER A 312 5.70 0.84 34.14
N ASP A 313 6.95 0.55 33.80
CA ASP A 313 7.87 1.50 33.19
C ASP A 313 7.61 1.65 31.68
N ASP A 314 7.75 2.88 31.17
CA ASP A 314 7.66 3.21 29.75
C ASP A 314 8.95 2.76 29.04
N VAL A 315 8.92 1.52 28.52
CA VAL A 315 10.03 0.92 27.77
C VAL A 315 10.09 1.38 26.32
N VAL A 316 8.99 1.90 25.75
CA VAL A 316 8.98 2.47 24.39
C VAL A 316 8.98 3.99 24.49
N GLY A 317 10.05 4.61 23.98
CA GLY A 317 10.18 6.07 23.95
C GLY A 317 9.30 6.72 22.87
N ASN A 318 9.49 8.02 22.64
CA ASN A 318 8.80 8.68 21.52
C ASN A 318 9.38 8.17 20.20
N VAL A 319 8.57 7.44 19.41
CA VAL A 319 8.95 7.01 18.06
C VAL A 319 9.31 8.23 17.21
N THR A 320 10.24 8.11 16.27
CA THR A 320 10.61 9.22 15.37
C THR A 320 10.58 8.76 13.92
N PHE A 321 10.39 9.69 12.99
CA PHE A 321 10.53 9.36 11.58
C PHE A 321 11.99 9.31 11.16
N ASN A 322 12.30 8.36 10.28
CA ASN A 322 13.58 8.21 9.61
C ASN A 322 13.36 8.33 8.10
N GLY A 323 14.30 8.96 7.39
CA GLY A 323 14.16 9.25 5.95
C GLY A 323 13.03 10.22 5.61
N SER A 324 12.75 10.38 4.31
CA SER A 324 11.67 11.21 3.78
C SER A 324 10.35 10.43 3.66
N THR A 325 9.24 11.16 3.54
CA THR A 325 7.94 10.55 3.21
C THR A 325 7.96 10.03 1.77
N ARG A 326 7.54 8.78 1.59
CA ARG A 326 7.33 8.16 0.29
C ARG A 326 5.92 8.47 -0.16
N ARG A 327 5.80 9.57 -0.93
CA ARG A 327 4.51 10.14 -1.35
C ARG A 327 3.76 9.21 -2.29
N MET A 328 2.43 9.19 -2.19
CA MET A 328 1.53 8.48 -3.13
C MET A 328 1.82 6.97 -3.23
N GLN A 329 2.23 6.37 -2.11
CA GLN A 329 2.58 4.97 -1.99
C GLN A 329 1.85 4.32 -0.81
N THR A 330 1.45 3.07 -1.02
CA THR A 330 0.69 2.27 -0.07
C THR A 330 1.61 1.44 0.83
N PRO A 331 1.08 0.79 1.88
CA PRO A 331 1.84 -0.18 2.67
C PRO A 331 2.38 -1.37 1.86
N ILE A 332 1.73 -1.74 0.74
CA ILE A 332 2.23 -2.81 -0.15
C ILE A 332 3.46 -2.33 -0.93
N ASP A 333 3.52 -1.06 -1.32
CA ASP A 333 4.72 -0.47 -1.93
C ASP A 333 5.89 -0.41 -0.94
N ALA A 334 5.62 -0.12 0.33
CA ALA A 334 6.62 -0.20 1.39
C ALA A 334 7.16 -1.63 1.54
N TRP A 335 6.29 -2.65 1.43
CA TRP A 335 6.72 -4.04 1.49
C TRP A 335 7.64 -4.40 0.32
N ARG A 336 7.28 -4.03 -0.92
CA ARG A 336 8.13 -4.21 -2.11
C ARG A 336 9.44 -3.45 -2.03
N PHE A 337 9.43 -2.27 -1.43
CA PHE A 337 10.63 -1.47 -1.25
C PHE A 337 11.68 -2.21 -0.40
N TYR A 338 11.27 -2.78 0.73
CA TYR A 338 12.20 -3.52 1.61
C TYR A 338 12.38 -4.98 1.23
N VAL A 339 11.46 -5.56 0.47
CA VAL A 339 11.49 -6.94 -0.03
C VAL A 339 11.24 -6.91 -1.54
N PRO A 340 12.28 -6.69 -2.37
CA PRO A 340 12.12 -6.53 -3.82
C PRO A 340 11.51 -7.73 -4.55
N ALA A 341 11.56 -8.92 -3.93
CA ALA A 341 10.93 -10.15 -4.44
C ALA A 341 9.40 -10.19 -4.25
N VAL A 342 8.79 -9.20 -3.59
CA VAL A 342 7.33 -9.09 -3.48
C VAL A 342 6.77 -8.64 -4.83
N GLU A 343 5.85 -9.45 -5.35
CA GLU A 343 4.99 -9.06 -6.46
C GLU A 343 3.72 -8.41 -5.91
N ALA A 344 3.17 -7.44 -6.62
CA ALA A 344 1.89 -6.83 -6.24
C ALA A 344 0.99 -6.56 -7.43
N VAL A 345 -0.31 -6.62 -7.19
CA VAL A 345 -1.36 -6.34 -8.16
C VAL A 345 -2.42 -5.42 -7.56
N ASP A 346 -2.83 -4.42 -8.33
CA ASP A 346 -3.98 -3.57 -8.02
C ASP A 346 -5.27 -4.29 -8.44
N VAL A 347 -6.19 -4.45 -7.51
CA VAL A 347 -7.50 -5.05 -7.76
C VAL A 347 -8.56 -3.97 -7.71
N ILE A 348 -9.07 -3.60 -8.89
CA ILE A 348 -10.13 -2.60 -9.02
C ILE A 348 -11.49 -3.26 -8.82
N VAL A 349 -12.26 -2.74 -7.87
CA VAL A 349 -13.67 -3.05 -7.71
C VAL A 349 -14.46 -2.01 -8.49
N PRO A 350 -15.18 -2.39 -9.55
CA PRO A 350 -16.00 -1.47 -10.31
C PRO A 350 -17.03 -0.76 -9.44
N SER A 351 -17.46 0.39 -9.92
CA SER A 351 -18.42 1.23 -9.22
C SER A 351 -19.75 0.50 -9.01
N ASP A 352 -20.19 0.41 -7.75
CA ASP A 352 -21.57 0.07 -7.49
C ASP A 352 -22.45 1.29 -7.79
N SER A 353 -23.13 1.24 -8.94
CA SER A 353 -24.10 2.25 -9.37
C SER A 353 -25.27 2.46 -8.39
N ASN A 354 -25.45 1.57 -7.39
CA ASN A 354 -26.51 1.67 -6.39
C ASN A 354 -26.11 2.35 -5.07
N ILE A 355 -24.88 2.87 -4.93
CA ILE A 355 -24.53 3.68 -3.76
C ILE A 355 -25.12 5.10 -3.93
N GLN A 356 -26.42 5.22 -3.62
CA GLN A 356 -27.08 6.49 -3.37
C GLN A 356 -26.72 6.93 -1.95
N ILE A 357 -25.77 7.86 -1.81
CA ILE A 357 -25.58 8.59 -0.56
C ILE A 357 -26.11 10.01 -0.76
N ASP A 358 -27.21 10.30 -0.07
CA ASP A 358 -27.74 11.63 0.24
C ASP A 358 -27.92 12.60 -0.93
N GLY A 359 -28.84 12.25 -1.86
CA GLY A 359 -29.52 13.24 -2.70
C GLY A 359 -28.68 13.97 -3.75
N THR A 360 -27.46 13.52 -4.05
CA THR A 360 -26.62 14.15 -5.08
C THR A 360 -26.89 13.51 -6.45
N PRO A 361 -27.34 14.26 -7.48
CA PRO A 361 -27.55 13.72 -8.82
C PRO A 361 -26.23 13.62 -9.60
N GLY A 362 -25.88 12.43 -10.08
CA GLY A 362 -24.82 12.24 -11.08
C GLY A 362 -24.36 10.78 -11.18
N GLU A 363 -24.20 10.26 -12.40
CA GLU A 363 -23.43 9.04 -12.66
C GLU A 363 -21.97 9.34 -12.30
N VAL A 364 -21.47 8.74 -11.22
CA VAL A 364 -20.05 8.83 -10.86
C VAL A 364 -19.52 7.43 -10.66
N HIS A 365 -18.38 7.16 -11.29
CA HIS A 365 -17.72 5.85 -11.30
C HIS A 365 -16.87 5.66 -10.03
N TRP A 366 -17.52 5.35 -8.91
CA TRP A 366 -16.83 5.11 -7.63
C TRP A 366 -16.10 3.77 -7.56
N SER A 367 -15.00 3.60 -8.29
CA SER A 367 -14.21 2.37 -8.18
C SER A 367 -13.46 2.30 -6.84
N GLY A 368 -13.58 1.16 -6.16
CA GLY A 368 -12.74 0.81 -5.03
C GLY A 368 -11.43 0.16 -5.49
N ARG A 369 -10.39 0.23 -4.68
CA ARG A 369 -9.10 -0.42 -4.96
C ARG A 369 -8.61 -1.22 -3.75
N PHE A 370 -8.14 -2.43 -4.03
CA PHE A 370 -7.27 -3.20 -3.15
C PHE A 370 -5.88 -3.31 -3.78
N HIS A 371 -4.89 -3.57 -2.94
CA HIS A 371 -3.53 -3.94 -3.33
C HIS A 371 -3.24 -5.32 -2.75
N VAL A 372 -2.87 -6.27 -3.59
CA VAL A 372 -2.52 -7.63 -3.14
C VAL A 372 -1.03 -7.81 -3.38
N GLY A 373 -0.25 -7.99 -2.31
CA GLY A 373 1.14 -8.40 -2.38
C GLY A 373 1.30 -9.90 -2.15
N SER A 374 2.23 -10.54 -2.86
CA SER A 374 2.58 -11.96 -2.73
C SER A 374 4.10 -12.17 -2.76
N TYR A 375 4.58 -13.08 -1.92
CA TYR A 375 5.99 -13.46 -1.80
C TYR A 375 6.12 -14.94 -1.43
N ALA A 376 7.09 -15.64 -2.00
CA ALA A 376 7.41 -17.02 -1.64
C ALA A 376 8.83 -17.12 -1.06
N ALA A 377 8.96 -17.66 0.14
CA ALA A 377 10.23 -17.98 0.78
C ALA A 377 10.57 -19.46 0.55
N ASP A 378 11.74 -19.73 0.00
CA ASP A 378 12.31 -21.07 -0.03
C ASP A 378 12.81 -21.47 1.37
N ASN A 379 12.33 -22.60 1.89
CA ASN A 379 12.71 -23.10 3.21
C ASN A 379 14.00 -23.94 3.16
N GLY A 380 14.54 -24.24 1.96
CA GLY A 380 15.76 -25.01 1.75
C GLY A 380 15.61 -26.52 1.91
N ASP A 381 14.38 -27.01 2.01
CA ASP A 381 14.03 -28.42 2.26
C ASP A 381 13.04 -28.99 1.23
N GLY A 382 12.88 -28.31 0.08
CA GLY A 382 11.90 -28.67 -0.94
C GLY A 382 10.48 -28.18 -0.63
N THR A 383 10.33 -27.30 0.37
CA THR A 383 9.07 -26.59 0.65
C THR A 383 9.24 -25.08 0.54
N TRP A 384 8.14 -24.40 0.27
CA TRP A 384 8.07 -22.95 0.18
C TRP A 384 6.98 -22.42 1.10
N THR A 385 7.28 -21.33 1.81
CA THR A 385 6.28 -20.59 2.58
C THR A 385 5.81 -19.39 1.76
N TYR A 386 4.53 -19.39 1.42
CA TYR A 386 3.87 -18.34 0.68
C TYR A 386 3.27 -17.33 1.65
N HIS A 387 3.56 -16.05 1.44
CA HIS A 387 3.05 -14.92 2.21
C HIS A 387 2.26 -13.98 1.31
N TYR A 388 1.10 -13.56 1.80
CA TYR A 388 0.23 -12.62 1.11
C TYR A 388 -0.15 -11.49 2.08
N ALA A 389 -0.30 -10.28 1.54
CA ALA A 389 -0.90 -9.17 2.25
C ALA A 389 -1.89 -8.46 1.33
N VAL A 390 -3.12 -8.28 1.79
CA VAL A 390 -4.18 -7.59 1.04
C VAL A 390 -4.52 -6.30 1.76
N PHE A 391 -4.16 -5.17 1.16
CA PHE A 391 -4.51 -3.83 1.66
C PHE A 391 -5.76 -3.32 0.93
N ASN A 392 -6.80 -2.99 1.68
CA ASN A 392 -7.95 -2.29 1.12
C ASN A 392 -7.70 -0.78 1.20
N GLN A 393 -7.36 -0.15 0.06
CA GLN A 393 -7.12 1.28 0.04
C GLN A 393 -8.41 2.06 0.28
N ASN A 394 -9.44 1.80 -0.51
CA ASN A 394 -10.67 2.59 -0.49
C ASN A 394 -11.96 1.84 -0.89
N SER A 395 -11.93 0.53 -1.12
CA SER A 395 -13.12 -0.22 -1.50
C SER A 395 -14.15 -0.30 -0.37
N HIS A 396 -15.30 0.35 -0.57
CA HIS A 396 -16.42 0.28 0.37
C HIS A 396 -17.05 -1.11 0.43
N ARG A 397 -17.02 -1.85 -0.69
CA ARG A 397 -17.51 -3.23 -0.77
C ARG A 397 -16.80 -4.14 0.23
N SER A 398 -15.57 -3.80 0.63
CA SER A 398 -14.73 -4.60 1.53
C SER A 398 -14.54 -6.04 1.00
N ALA A 399 -13.74 -6.87 1.68
CA ALA A 399 -13.60 -8.28 1.30
C ALA A 399 -13.82 -9.20 2.50
N ARG A 400 -14.32 -10.40 2.26
CA ARG A 400 -14.52 -11.45 3.27
C ARG A 400 -13.94 -12.81 2.88
N VAL A 401 -13.45 -12.96 1.64
CA VAL A 401 -12.75 -14.17 1.19
C VAL A 401 -11.46 -13.76 0.50
N PHE A 402 -10.39 -14.49 0.79
CA PHE A 402 -9.17 -14.50 -0.01
C PHE A 402 -8.89 -15.95 -0.40
N ARG A 403 -8.68 -16.19 -1.69
CA ARG A 403 -8.42 -17.53 -2.24
C ARG A 403 -7.20 -17.49 -3.14
N VAL A 404 -6.38 -18.54 -3.04
CA VAL A 404 -5.24 -18.78 -3.93
C VAL A 404 -5.36 -20.18 -4.54
N GLY A 405 -5.19 -20.28 -5.85
CA GLY A 405 -5.15 -21.54 -6.57
C GLY A 405 -3.94 -22.37 -6.15
N VAL A 406 -4.18 -23.63 -5.80
CA VAL A 406 -3.16 -24.58 -5.38
C VAL A 406 -3.58 -25.96 -5.87
N PRO A 407 -2.84 -26.60 -6.80
CA PRO A 407 -3.21 -27.89 -7.38
C PRO A 407 -3.50 -28.95 -6.30
N SER A 408 -4.44 -29.86 -6.54
CA SER A 408 -4.85 -30.87 -5.56
C SER A 408 -3.71 -31.81 -5.13
N THR A 409 -2.64 -31.91 -5.92
CA THR A 409 -1.47 -32.73 -5.66
C THR A 409 -0.46 -32.11 -4.71
N VAL A 410 -0.54 -30.79 -4.49
CA VAL A 410 0.35 -30.04 -3.60
C VAL A 410 -0.14 -30.18 -2.16
N ALA A 411 0.75 -30.65 -1.28
CA ALA A 411 0.53 -30.69 0.14
C ALA A 411 0.63 -29.27 0.72
N VAL A 412 -0.31 -28.91 1.59
CA VAL A 412 -0.36 -27.59 2.24
C VAL A 412 -0.38 -27.79 3.75
N THR A 413 0.48 -27.05 4.45
CA THR A 413 0.59 -27.04 5.91
C THR A 413 0.81 -25.63 6.43
N GLY A 414 0.81 -25.43 7.76
CA GLY A 414 1.21 -24.16 8.37
C GLY A 414 0.35 -22.95 7.98
N ALA A 415 -0.89 -23.17 7.55
CA ALA A 415 -1.77 -22.10 7.12
C ALA A 415 -2.11 -21.17 8.29
N GLY A 416 -2.03 -19.86 8.07
CA GLY A 416 -2.32 -18.87 9.08
C GLY A 416 -2.84 -17.56 8.53
N PHE A 417 -3.33 -16.74 9.45
CA PHE A 417 -4.00 -15.48 9.22
C PHE A 417 -3.60 -14.48 10.32
N ALA A 418 -3.47 -13.21 9.96
CA ALA A 418 -3.49 -12.12 10.94
C ALA A 418 -4.08 -10.87 10.33
N ASP A 419 -4.77 -10.13 11.17
CA ASP A 419 -5.43 -8.87 10.91
C ASP A 419 -4.93 -7.79 11.88
N VAL A 420 -5.70 -6.71 12.00
CA VAL A 420 -5.49 -5.62 12.94
C VAL A 420 -6.64 -5.58 13.93
N ASP A 421 -6.34 -5.32 15.20
CA ASP A 421 -7.35 -5.19 16.23
C ASP A 421 -8.29 -3.99 15.94
N TYR A 422 -9.60 -4.25 16.02
CA TYR A 422 -10.64 -3.23 16.01
C TYR A 422 -10.91 -2.73 17.43
N HIS A 423 -11.10 -1.42 17.59
CA HIS A 423 -11.18 -0.80 18.91
C HIS A 423 -12.00 0.48 18.96
N SER A 424 -12.34 0.86 20.20
CA SER A 424 -12.99 2.14 20.51
C SER A 424 -14.38 2.32 19.91
N GLY A 425 -15.08 1.26 19.53
CA GLY A 425 -16.41 1.31 18.91
C GLY A 425 -16.37 1.67 17.43
N ASP A 426 -15.41 1.11 16.69
CA ASP A 426 -15.15 1.37 15.27
C ASP A 426 -16.00 0.55 14.29
N GLY A 427 -17.00 -0.18 14.77
CA GLY A 427 -18.04 -0.84 13.98
C GLY A 427 -19.42 -0.19 14.10
N GLY A 428 -20.37 -0.71 13.33
CA GLY A 428 -21.75 -0.22 13.29
C GLY A 428 -22.41 -0.34 14.65
N GLY A 429 -23.13 0.71 15.07
CA GLY A 429 -23.74 0.77 16.41
C GLY A 429 -22.75 1.14 17.52
N SER A 430 -21.52 1.57 17.17
CA SER A 430 -20.48 1.99 18.12
C SER A 430 -20.00 0.86 19.04
N VAL A 431 -20.10 -0.37 18.56
CA VAL A 431 -19.37 -1.55 19.03
C VAL A 431 -18.18 -1.78 18.10
N ASN A 432 -17.13 -2.45 18.55
CA ASN A 432 -16.04 -2.79 17.63
C ASN A 432 -16.57 -3.73 16.54
N PHE A 433 -15.95 -3.71 15.36
CA PHE A 433 -16.09 -4.86 14.47
C PHE A 433 -15.62 -6.13 15.18
N ASP A 434 -16.18 -7.27 14.78
CA ASP A 434 -15.77 -8.57 15.27
C ASP A 434 -14.27 -8.79 14.96
N GLY A 435 -13.53 -9.31 15.93
CA GLY A 435 -12.12 -9.67 15.81
C GLY A 435 -11.90 -11.16 15.58
N MET A 436 -12.95 -11.92 15.27
CA MET A 436 -12.83 -13.35 14.95
C MET A 436 -12.00 -13.56 13.68
N ASP A 437 -10.94 -14.35 13.80
CA ASP A 437 -10.04 -14.70 12.69
C ASP A 437 -10.77 -15.38 11.53
N TRP A 438 -10.27 -15.16 10.31
CA TRP A 438 -10.81 -15.82 9.12
C TRP A 438 -10.53 -17.32 9.15
N SER A 439 -11.58 -18.10 8.85
CA SER A 439 -11.48 -19.56 8.82
C SER A 439 -10.74 -20.03 7.58
N TYR A 440 -9.67 -20.81 7.77
CA TYR A 440 -8.94 -21.47 6.70
C TYR A 440 -9.68 -22.71 6.18
N ALA A 441 -9.65 -22.93 4.87
CA ALA A 441 -10.10 -24.16 4.22
C ALA A 441 -9.19 -24.55 3.05
N ARG A 442 -8.92 -25.85 2.93
CA ARG A 442 -8.30 -26.46 1.75
C ARG A 442 -9.41 -26.98 0.83
N GLY A 443 -9.59 -26.32 -0.31
CA GLY A 443 -10.43 -26.80 -1.40
C GLY A 443 -9.72 -27.87 -2.24
N GLN A 444 -10.38 -28.34 -3.29
CA GLN A 444 -9.77 -29.31 -4.21
C GLN A 444 -8.57 -28.70 -4.94
N ASN A 445 -8.71 -27.48 -5.47
CA ASN A 445 -7.69 -26.81 -6.28
C ASN A 445 -7.31 -25.42 -5.73
N ASP A 446 -7.61 -25.16 -4.45
CA ASP A 446 -7.35 -23.87 -3.83
C ASP A 446 -7.15 -23.97 -2.32
N VAL A 447 -6.57 -22.93 -1.76
CA VAL A 447 -6.64 -22.59 -0.33
C VAL A 447 -7.45 -21.31 -0.19
N SER A 448 -8.22 -21.20 0.89
CA SER A 448 -9.01 -20.01 1.14
C SER A 448 -9.12 -19.67 2.62
N TRP A 449 -9.32 -18.39 2.89
CA TRP A 449 -9.70 -17.85 4.18
C TRP A 449 -11.00 -17.10 4.03
N SER A 450 -11.92 -17.26 4.99
CA SER A 450 -13.20 -16.55 4.94
C SER A 450 -13.72 -16.08 6.30
N ALA A 451 -14.33 -14.91 6.30
CA ALA A 451 -15.20 -14.41 7.37
C ALA A 451 -16.70 -14.68 7.06
N PRO A 452 -17.59 -14.52 8.06
CA PRO A 452 -19.04 -14.52 7.86
C PRO A 452 -19.48 -13.57 6.74
N THR A 453 -20.64 -13.86 6.14
CA THR A 453 -21.28 -13.00 5.14
C THR A 453 -21.85 -11.73 5.76
N PHE A 454 -22.15 -10.73 4.92
CA PHE A 454 -22.79 -9.49 5.36
C PHE A 454 -24.16 -9.75 6.00
N ASP A 455 -24.95 -10.67 5.43
CA ASP A 455 -26.29 -11.01 5.92
C ASP A 455 -26.23 -11.75 7.28
N GLU A 456 -25.17 -12.50 7.54
CA GLU A 456 -24.96 -13.18 8.83
C GLU A 456 -24.50 -12.20 9.92
N ASN A 457 -23.57 -11.29 9.59
CA ASN A 457 -23.04 -10.31 10.52
C ASN A 457 -22.44 -9.11 9.78
N GLU A 458 -23.15 -7.98 9.74
CA GLU A 458 -22.65 -6.74 9.12
C GLU A 458 -21.37 -6.20 9.79
N ASN A 459 -21.19 -6.52 11.08
CA ASN A 459 -20.02 -6.18 11.87
C ASN A 459 -18.92 -7.26 11.83
N ALA A 460 -19.02 -8.27 10.97
CA ALA A 460 -17.98 -9.27 10.79
C ALA A 460 -16.62 -8.64 10.49
N ASN A 461 -15.57 -9.41 10.76
CA ASN A 461 -14.18 -9.11 10.51
C ASN A 461 -13.85 -9.03 9.00
N ALA A 462 -14.62 -8.30 8.20
CA ALA A 462 -14.30 -8.08 6.79
C ALA A 462 -13.08 -7.14 6.66
N LEU A 463 -12.29 -7.30 5.60
CA LEU A 463 -11.18 -6.43 5.24
C LEU A 463 -11.71 -5.04 4.85
N ARG A 464 -11.79 -4.14 5.83
CA ARG A 464 -12.30 -2.76 5.69
C ARG A 464 -11.24 -1.83 5.08
N TRP A 465 -11.66 -0.68 4.58
CA TRP A 465 -10.72 0.28 3.99
C TRP A 465 -9.72 0.81 5.04
N GLY A 466 -8.50 1.08 4.60
CA GLY A 466 -7.39 1.48 5.45
C GLY A 466 -6.89 0.37 6.39
N THR A 467 -7.17 -0.90 6.09
CA THR A 467 -6.59 -2.07 6.78
C THR A 467 -5.94 -3.06 5.83
N THR A 468 -5.00 -3.85 6.35
CA THR A 468 -4.24 -4.88 5.64
C THR A 468 -4.35 -6.21 6.38
N TYR A 469 -4.81 -7.26 5.70
CA TYR A 469 -4.83 -8.63 6.24
C TYR A 469 -3.75 -9.46 5.58
N SER A 470 -3.08 -10.29 6.37
CA SER A 470 -1.94 -11.08 5.91
C SER A 470 -2.19 -12.57 6.10
N PHE A 471 -1.96 -13.34 5.04
CA PHE A 471 -2.24 -14.77 4.93
C PHE A 471 -0.95 -15.51 4.61
N TRP A 472 -0.82 -16.76 5.06
CA TRP A 472 0.32 -17.58 4.69
C TRP A 472 0.00 -19.07 4.77
N PHE A 473 0.83 -19.86 4.09
CA PHE A 473 0.87 -21.31 4.20
C PHE A 473 2.20 -21.83 3.64
N THR A 474 2.56 -23.06 4.01
CA THR A 474 3.71 -23.78 3.45
C THR A 474 3.22 -24.86 2.49
N ALA A 475 3.89 -24.99 1.35
CA ALA A 475 3.59 -26.02 0.35
C ALA A 475 4.85 -26.71 -0.17
N ASP A 476 4.70 -27.96 -0.61
CA ASP A 476 5.76 -28.80 -1.19
C ASP A 476 5.91 -28.60 -2.71
N ALA A 477 5.66 -27.38 -3.19
CA ALA A 477 5.78 -27.03 -4.60
C ALA A 477 6.35 -25.62 -4.78
N PRO A 478 7.21 -25.42 -5.81
CA PRO A 478 7.88 -24.16 -6.06
C PRO A 478 6.91 -23.04 -6.48
N PRO A 479 7.32 -21.77 -6.36
CA PRO A 479 6.48 -20.65 -6.74
C PRO A 479 6.32 -20.55 -8.26
N ALA A 480 5.10 -20.27 -8.69
CA ALA A 480 4.76 -19.82 -10.03
C ALA A 480 3.56 -18.87 -9.99
N GLU A 481 3.04 -18.48 -11.15
CA GLU A 481 1.82 -17.70 -11.23
C GLU A 481 0.60 -18.57 -10.88
N ALA A 482 -0.18 -18.14 -9.88
CA ALA A 482 -1.41 -18.76 -9.44
C ALA A 482 -2.60 -17.81 -9.56
N GLY A 483 -3.81 -18.37 -9.72
CA GLY A 483 -5.04 -17.59 -9.68
C GLY A 483 -5.39 -17.15 -8.25
N GLY A 484 -5.64 -15.86 -8.06
CA GLY A 484 -6.17 -15.28 -6.84
C GLY A 484 -7.62 -14.82 -7.00
N LEU A 485 -8.39 -14.82 -5.91
CA LEU A 485 -9.75 -14.25 -5.86
C LEU A 485 -9.99 -13.54 -4.54
N LEU A 486 -10.66 -12.38 -4.60
CA LEU A 486 -11.19 -11.68 -3.44
C LEU A 486 -12.72 -11.76 -3.46
N GLY A 487 -13.29 -12.43 -2.46
CA GLY A 487 -14.74 -12.44 -2.28
C GLY A 487 -15.19 -11.17 -1.57
N LEU A 488 -16.04 -10.38 -2.22
CA LEU A 488 -16.51 -9.10 -1.69
C LEU A 488 -17.48 -9.32 -0.52
N PHE A 489 -17.44 -8.42 0.46
CA PHE A 489 -18.24 -8.57 1.68
C PHE A 489 -19.65 -8.00 1.51
N ARG A 490 -19.75 -6.70 1.18
CA ARG A 490 -21.06 -6.07 0.94
C ARG A 490 -21.64 -6.58 -0.38
N PRO A 491 -22.97 -6.75 -0.47
CA PRO A 491 -23.63 -7.13 -1.72
C PRO A 491 -23.44 -6.04 -2.79
N GLY A 492 -23.55 -6.44 -4.06
CA GLY A 492 -23.48 -5.55 -5.22
C GLY A 492 -23.51 -6.36 -6.53
N PRO A 493 -23.70 -5.70 -7.68
CA PRO A 493 -23.96 -6.37 -8.95
C PRO A 493 -22.74 -7.08 -9.55
N ASP A 494 -21.54 -6.59 -9.22
CA ASP A 494 -20.29 -7.11 -9.78
C ASP A 494 -19.86 -8.42 -9.14
N ALA A 495 -19.28 -9.29 -9.97
CA ALA A 495 -18.65 -10.52 -9.53
C ALA A 495 -17.40 -10.24 -8.67
N ASP A 496 -17.04 -11.25 -7.88
CA ASP A 496 -15.79 -11.25 -7.11
C ASP A 496 -14.58 -11.12 -8.04
N PRO A 497 -13.67 -10.15 -7.81
CA PRO A 497 -12.52 -9.95 -8.68
C PRO A 497 -11.50 -11.10 -8.56
N SER A 498 -11.00 -11.53 -9.73
CA SER A 498 -9.89 -12.46 -9.88
C SER A 498 -8.63 -11.76 -10.38
N PHE A 499 -7.46 -12.25 -9.98
CA PHE A 499 -6.17 -11.67 -10.30
C PHE A 499 -5.08 -12.76 -10.28
N ARG A 500 -3.82 -12.38 -10.50
CA ARG A 500 -2.66 -13.26 -10.42
C ARG A 500 -1.81 -12.94 -9.19
N VAL A 501 -1.26 -13.96 -8.57
CA VAL A 501 -0.33 -13.87 -7.44
C VAL A 501 0.75 -14.95 -7.57
N VAL A 502 1.84 -14.79 -6.84
CA VAL A 502 2.79 -15.88 -6.60
C VAL A 502 2.12 -16.94 -5.75
N GLY A 503 2.01 -18.18 -6.25
CA GLY A 503 1.47 -19.31 -5.52
C GLY A 503 2.17 -20.61 -5.91
N PRO A 504 1.89 -21.72 -5.21
CA PRO A 504 2.47 -23.01 -5.57
C PRO A 504 1.87 -23.49 -6.89
N ALA A 505 2.74 -23.67 -7.86
CA ALA A 505 2.42 -24.51 -9.00
C ALA A 505 3.52 -25.56 -9.11
N CYS A 506 3.15 -26.76 -9.52
CA CYS A 506 4.14 -27.47 -10.33
C CYS A 506 4.24 -26.63 -11.60
N LEU A 507 5.45 -26.21 -11.98
CA LEU A 507 5.78 -26.27 -13.39
C LEU A 507 5.55 -27.74 -13.73
N LEU A 508 4.38 -28.05 -14.29
CA LEU A 508 4.19 -29.31 -14.94
C LEU A 508 5.20 -29.24 -16.08
N ALA A 509 6.41 -29.76 -15.88
CA ALA A 509 7.45 -29.78 -16.91
C ALA A 509 6.96 -30.45 -18.20
N TRP A 510 5.82 -31.14 -18.09
CA TRP A 510 5.08 -31.87 -19.10
C TRP A 510 3.70 -31.26 -19.43
N ASP A 511 3.34 -30.07 -18.97
CA ASP A 511 2.20 -29.30 -19.49
C ASP A 511 2.73 -28.43 -20.64
N LEU A 512 2.89 -29.09 -21.78
CA LEU A 512 3.51 -28.54 -22.98
C LEU A 512 2.54 -27.65 -23.76
N ASP A 513 1.23 -27.78 -23.53
CA ASP A 513 0.20 -26.96 -24.18
C ASP A 513 -0.37 -25.84 -23.28
N GLY A 514 0.01 -25.81 -22.01
CA GLY A 514 -0.31 -24.74 -21.06
C GLY A 514 -1.75 -24.78 -20.56
N ASP A 515 -2.42 -25.94 -20.63
CA ASP A 515 -3.82 -26.11 -20.23
C ASP A 515 -4.01 -26.34 -18.71
N GLY A 516 -2.91 -26.48 -17.97
CA GLY A 516 -2.88 -26.68 -16.53
C GLY A 516 -2.96 -28.15 -16.10
N TYR A 517 -2.90 -29.10 -17.03
CA TYR A 517 -2.92 -30.53 -16.80
C TYR A 517 -1.81 -31.24 -17.61
N VAL A 518 -1.32 -32.39 -17.13
CA VAL A 518 -0.47 -33.28 -17.96
C VAL A 518 -1.35 -34.39 -18.49
N GLY A 519 -1.60 -34.37 -19.79
CA GLY A 519 -2.57 -35.23 -20.45
C GLY A 519 -2.08 -35.81 -21.78
N PHE A 520 -3.06 -36.30 -22.55
CA PHE A 520 -2.78 -36.88 -23.86
C PHE A 520 -2.27 -35.83 -24.85
N ALA A 521 -2.67 -34.57 -24.69
CA ALA A 521 -2.24 -33.47 -25.55
C ALA A 521 -0.74 -33.21 -25.40
N ASP A 522 -0.22 -33.21 -24.17
CA ASP A 522 1.22 -33.08 -23.90
C ASP A 522 2.01 -34.31 -24.35
N LEU A 523 1.49 -35.50 -24.09
CA LEU A 523 2.11 -36.73 -24.58
C LEU A 523 2.22 -36.70 -26.11
N ASN A 524 1.18 -36.21 -26.79
CA ASN A 524 1.17 -36.07 -28.22
C ASN A 524 2.16 -35.00 -28.70
N ALA A 525 2.36 -33.91 -27.94
CA ALA A 525 3.40 -32.93 -28.22
C ALA A 525 4.81 -33.56 -28.17
N VAL A 526 5.12 -34.36 -27.13
CA VAL A 526 6.39 -35.11 -27.04
C VAL A 526 6.55 -36.09 -28.21
N LEU A 527 5.52 -36.89 -28.48
CA LEU A 527 5.56 -37.90 -29.55
C LEU A 527 5.66 -37.28 -30.95
N SER A 528 5.09 -36.09 -31.15
CA SER A 528 5.13 -35.38 -32.45
C SER A 528 6.54 -34.90 -32.82
N ALA A 529 7.43 -34.75 -31.83
CA ALA A 529 8.82 -34.39 -32.04
C ALA A 529 9.73 -35.60 -32.38
N PHE A 530 9.23 -36.83 -32.27
CA PHE A 530 9.99 -38.04 -32.57
C PHE A 530 10.38 -38.10 -34.06
N GLY A 531 11.68 -38.29 -34.32
CA GLY A 531 12.22 -38.34 -35.69
C GLY A 531 12.38 -36.99 -36.38
N ALA A 532 11.94 -35.89 -35.77
CA ALA A 532 12.15 -34.52 -36.25
C ALA A 532 13.12 -33.72 -35.36
N GLY A 533 13.14 -34.00 -34.05
CA GLY A 533 14.04 -33.36 -33.08
C GLY A 533 14.71 -34.31 -32.08
N TYR A 534 14.19 -35.52 -31.89
CA TYR A 534 14.71 -36.52 -30.94
C TYR A 534 14.88 -37.90 -31.59
N GLY A 535 15.97 -38.59 -31.25
CA GLY A 535 16.22 -40.01 -31.54
C GLY A 535 15.51 -40.96 -30.57
N PHE A 536 15.68 -42.27 -30.76
CA PHE A 536 15.02 -43.30 -29.94
C PHE A 536 15.45 -43.27 -28.47
N GLU A 537 16.74 -43.08 -28.17
CA GLU A 537 17.23 -42.98 -26.79
C GLU A 537 16.71 -41.72 -26.09
N GLU A 538 16.74 -40.57 -26.77
CA GLU A 538 16.22 -39.30 -26.23
C GLU A 538 14.70 -39.37 -25.97
N LEU A 539 13.94 -39.97 -26.89
CA LEU A 539 12.50 -40.20 -26.67
C LEU A 539 12.25 -41.15 -25.50
N ASN A 540 13.05 -42.21 -25.37
CA ASN A 540 12.91 -43.17 -24.28
C ASN A 540 13.24 -42.54 -22.92
N ASP A 541 14.24 -41.66 -22.85
CA ASP A 541 14.56 -40.89 -21.64
C ASP A 541 13.46 -39.86 -21.31
N LEU A 542 12.94 -39.13 -22.31
CA LEU A 542 11.82 -38.20 -22.15
C LEU A 542 10.55 -38.94 -21.65
N LEU A 543 10.19 -40.06 -22.27
CA LEU A 543 9.03 -40.86 -21.86
C LEU A 543 9.23 -41.53 -20.49
N GLY A 544 10.47 -41.85 -20.11
CA GLY A 544 10.80 -42.34 -18.78
C GLY A 544 10.56 -41.33 -17.66
N GLN A 545 10.55 -40.04 -18.01
CA GLN A 545 10.31 -38.92 -17.10
C GLN A 545 8.90 -38.33 -17.24
N PHE A 546 8.13 -38.74 -18.26
CA PHE A 546 6.79 -38.21 -18.55
C PHE A 546 5.82 -38.50 -17.41
N GLY A 547 5.21 -37.44 -16.85
CA GLY A 547 4.30 -37.54 -15.71
C GLY A 547 4.99 -37.77 -14.36
N ALA A 548 6.33 -37.69 -14.28
CA ALA A 548 7.02 -37.61 -12.99
C ALA A 548 6.53 -36.36 -12.23
N ARG A 549 6.16 -36.55 -10.96
CA ARG A 549 5.86 -35.43 -10.06
C ARG A 549 7.16 -34.70 -9.77
N CYS A 550 7.06 -33.38 -9.59
CA CYS A 550 8.16 -32.49 -9.22
C CYS A 550 9.02 -33.14 -8.11
N GLU A 551 10.21 -33.63 -8.47
CA GLU A 551 11.28 -34.08 -7.54
C GLU A 551 12.18 -32.90 -7.16
#